data_AF-U1GTJ9-F1
#
_entry.id   AF-U1GTJ9-F1
#
_cell.length_a   1.000
_cell.length_b   1.000
_cell.length_c   1.000
_cell.angle_alpha   90.00
_cell.angle_beta   90.00
_cell.angle_gamma   90.00
#
_symmetry.space_group_name_H-M   'P 1'
#
loop_
_entity.id
_entity.type
_entity.pdbx_description
1 polymer ?
#
loop_
_entity_poly.entity_id
_entity_poly.type
_entity_poly.pdbx_seq_one_letter_code
_entity_poly.pdbx_strand_id
1 'polypeptide(L)'
;MDQAQNRALAALQPFLHLALTTKSPSPRILADFIIRATSAQGTYVFTELLQTPAIQSLRSPSAPEEFRNYYTALEIFSYGTLADYQNAPNLPTLTPQQQHKLTLLTLLSLASEPHPLTYDYLTTTLYLDSAAALEALITEAIYSGLITARLSPTSSPPIVHITSVAPLRDLRPNSLPEILKVLQVWESRCSSVVGDIEAQIAGIRNNAAKRKAREMRRQEVVDTAVLSNDGTGDVGNAAGGGAGAGTGVGSGATGGAGRMTRSSIMRGGSGDENRKSKGTGNKRDLDEQQEDEEVSQWGQQTSEEDGGVGVGLAKMEVDEGAGSMGKSGDGSRTAKRVLGKKGL
;
A
#
# COMPACT_ATOMS: atom_id res chain seq x y z
N MET A 1 21.79 -14.13 2.26
CA MET A 1 22.47 -13.04 2.99
C MET A 1 22.69 -11.91 2.03
N ASP A 2 22.31 -10.69 2.43
CA ASP A 2 22.43 -9.50 1.62
C ASP A 2 23.92 -9.21 1.30
N GLN A 3 24.24 -8.80 0.07
CA GLN A 3 25.63 -8.56 -0.34
C GLN A 3 26.30 -7.48 0.52
N ALA A 4 25.52 -6.50 0.98
CA ALA A 4 25.99 -5.43 1.85
C ALA A 4 26.44 -5.96 3.22
N GLN A 5 25.67 -6.89 3.80
CA GLN A 5 25.98 -7.49 5.11
C GLN A 5 27.26 -8.33 5.05
N ASN A 6 27.44 -9.13 4.00
CA ASN A 6 28.67 -9.90 3.81
C ASN A 6 29.91 -9.00 3.68
N ARG A 7 29.79 -7.86 2.98
CA ARG A 7 30.89 -6.89 2.87
C ARG A 7 31.22 -6.27 4.22
N ALA A 8 30.20 -5.91 5.02
CA ALA A 8 30.40 -5.35 6.35
C ALA A 8 31.06 -6.35 7.31
N LEU A 9 30.64 -7.62 7.28
CA LEU A 9 31.26 -8.68 8.07
C LEU A 9 32.70 -8.96 7.61
N ALA A 10 32.97 -8.96 6.30
CA ALA A 10 34.32 -9.11 5.77
C ALA A 10 35.24 -7.95 6.19
N ALA A 11 34.71 -6.72 6.29
CA ALA A 11 35.45 -5.57 6.80
C ALA A 11 35.76 -5.67 8.30
N LEU A 12 34.88 -6.29 9.09
CA LEU A 12 35.08 -6.52 10.52
C LEU A 12 36.04 -7.70 10.81
N GLN A 13 36.08 -8.70 9.93
CA GLN A 13 36.80 -9.96 10.12
C GLN A 13 38.27 -9.81 10.59
N PRO A 14 39.10 -8.88 10.07
CA PRO A 14 40.46 -8.70 10.55
C PRO A 14 40.52 -8.34 12.04
N PHE A 15 39.61 -7.50 12.53
CA PHE A 15 39.56 -7.08 13.93
C PHE A 15 39.10 -8.23 14.84
N LEU A 16 38.13 -9.02 14.40
CA LEU A 16 37.71 -10.24 15.11
C LEU A 16 38.85 -11.25 15.20
N HIS A 17 39.55 -11.50 14.10
CA HIS A 17 40.68 -12.44 14.11
C HIS A 17 41.77 -11.99 15.08
N LEU A 18 42.10 -10.70 15.12
CA LEU A 18 43.06 -10.16 16.08
C LEU A 18 42.57 -10.31 17.53
N ALA A 19 41.29 -10.02 17.80
CA ALA A 19 40.72 -10.15 19.13
C ALA A 19 40.67 -11.61 19.64
N LEU A 20 40.52 -12.59 18.73
CA LEU A 20 40.47 -14.01 19.07
C LEU A 20 41.86 -14.68 19.18
N THR A 21 42.82 -14.26 18.37
CA THR A 21 44.16 -14.88 18.33
C THR A 21 45.13 -14.31 19.35
N THR A 22 44.92 -13.08 19.81
CA THR A 22 45.75 -12.47 20.85
C THR A 22 45.45 -13.12 22.20
N LYS A 23 46.41 -13.88 22.72
CA LYS A 23 46.33 -14.43 24.07
C LYS A 23 46.48 -13.29 25.08
N SER A 24 45.48 -13.14 25.97
CA SER A 24 45.44 -12.10 27.02
C SER A 24 45.73 -10.68 26.50
N PRO A 25 44.88 -10.09 25.64
CA PRO A 25 45.08 -8.74 25.17
C PRO A 25 44.96 -7.76 26.34
N SER A 26 45.88 -6.79 26.42
CA SER A 26 45.77 -5.74 27.42
C SER A 26 44.55 -4.85 27.13
N PRO A 27 43.92 -4.24 28.16
CA PRO A 27 42.74 -3.38 27.95
C PRO A 27 42.99 -2.24 26.95
N ARG A 28 44.24 -1.75 26.86
CA ARG A 28 44.66 -0.72 25.91
C ARG A 28 44.62 -1.21 24.46
N ILE A 29 45.04 -2.45 24.21
CA ILE A 29 44.99 -3.05 22.86
C ILE A 29 43.53 -3.24 22.43
N LEU A 30 42.66 -3.64 23.36
CA LEU A 30 41.23 -3.77 23.08
C LEU A 30 40.57 -2.43 22.76
N ALA A 31 40.90 -1.37 23.49
CA ALA A 31 40.43 -0.02 23.18
C ALA A 31 40.90 0.43 21.79
N ASP A 32 42.16 0.15 21.42
CA ASP A 32 42.69 0.44 20.09
C ASP A 32 41.96 -0.36 18.99
N PHE A 33 41.58 -1.61 19.24
CA PHE A 33 40.73 -2.37 18.31
C PHE A 33 39.36 -1.72 18.14
N ILE A 34 38.73 -1.26 19.23
CA ILE A 34 37.45 -0.55 19.17
C ILE A 34 37.57 0.73 18.35
N ILE A 35 38.61 1.54 18.61
CA ILE A 35 38.86 2.79 17.87
C ILE A 35 39.04 2.50 16.37
N ARG A 36 39.86 1.50 16.02
CA ARG A 36 40.11 1.14 14.63
C ARG A 36 38.87 0.57 13.94
N ALA A 37 38.12 -0.33 14.59
CA ALA A 37 36.90 -0.90 14.03
C ALA A 37 35.81 0.17 13.81
N THR A 38 35.62 1.05 14.79
CA THR A 38 34.66 2.17 14.68
C THR A 38 35.09 3.23 13.66
N SER A 39 36.38 3.37 13.36
CA SER A 39 36.88 4.28 12.31
C SER A 39 36.94 3.65 10.91
N ALA A 40 37.00 2.31 10.79
CA ALA A 40 37.19 1.61 9.52
C ALA A 40 35.98 1.74 8.57
N GLN A 41 36.21 2.08 7.30
CA GLN A 41 35.13 2.17 6.31
C GLN A 41 34.46 0.81 6.06
N GLY A 42 33.16 0.80 5.78
CA GLY A 42 32.41 -0.42 5.51
C GLY A 42 32.07 -1.29 6.74
N THR A 43 32.64 -0.99 7.91
CA THR A 43 32.31 -1.69 9.15
C THR A 43 31.15 -1.00 9.86
N TYR A 44 29.96 -1.57 9.72
CA TYR A 44 28.70 -1.05 10.32
C TYR A 44 28.08 -2.00 11.35
N VAL A 45 28.47 -3.28 11.32
CA VAL A 45 28.04 -4.33 12.25
C VAL A 45 29.14 -4.51 13.29
N PHE A 46 28.78 -4.46 14.57
CA PHE A 46 29.71 -4.57 15.70
C PHE A 46 29.28 -5.63 16.72
N THR A 47 28.11 -6.27 16.57
CA THR A 47 27.62 -7.31 17.49
C THR A 47 28.65 -8.41 17.73
N GLU A 48 29.27 -8.95 16.68
CA GLU A 48 30.27 -10.02 16.78
C GLU A 48 31.49 -9.59 17.62
N LEU A 49 31.90 -8.33 17.46
CA LEU A 49 33.02 -7.77 18.21
C LEU A 49 32.62 -7.60 19.68
N LEU A 50 31.40 -7.15 19.95
CA LEU A 50 30.86 -6.97 21.29
C LEU A 50 30.64 -8.30 22.03
N GLN A 51 30.32 -9.37 21.29
CA GLN A 51 30.16 -10.73 21.83
C GLN A 51 31.49 -11.42 22.15
N THR A 52 32.61 -10.87 21.68
CA THR A 52 33.93 -11.46 21.91
C THR A 52 34.28 -11.40 23.41
N PRO A 53 34.67 -12.52 24.06
CA PRO A 53 34.92 -12.56 25.52
C PRO A 53 35.98 -11.57 25.99
N ALA A 54 37.02 -11.33 25.17
CA ALA A 54 38.05 -10.36 25.46
C ALA A 54 37.48 -8.94 25.61
N ILE A 55 36.55 -8.54 24.75
CA ILE A 55 35.92 -7.21 24.78
C ILE A 55 34.88 -7.13 25.91
N GLN A 56 34.15 -8.21 26.18
CA GLN A 56 33.27 -8.28 27.34
C GLN A 56 34.01 -8.13 28.68
N SER A 57 35.28 -8.54 28.75
CA SER A 57 36.09 -8.34 29.96
C SER A 57 36.27 -6.87 30.33
N LEU A 58 36.21 -5.95 29.35
CA LEU A 58 36.27 -4.50 29.60
C LEU A 58 35.07 -3.98 30.39
N ARG A 59 33.92 -4.66 30.32
CA ARG A 59 32.72 -4.32 31.07
C ARG A 59 32.85 -4.64 32.57
N SER A 60 33.69 -5.61 32.93
CA SER A 60 33.86 -6.07 34.32
C SER A 60 34.25 -4.91 35.26
N PRO A 61 33.74 -4.83 36.51
CA PRO A 61 34.14 -3.85 37.52
C PRO A 61 35.63 -3.91 37.94
N SER A 62 36.38 -4.91 37.47
CA SER A 62 37.83 -5.03 37.67
C SER A 62 38.69 -4.22 36.69
N ALA A 63 38.14 -3.75 35.57
CA ALA A 63 38.87 -2.94 34.59
C ALA A 63 39.03 -1.46 35.02
N PRO A 64 40.02 -0.72 34.51
CA PRO A 64 40.04 0.74 34.66
C PRO A 64 38.81 1.40 34.00
N GLU A 65 38.27 2.44 34.64
CA GLU A 65 37.05 3.14 34.20
C GLU A 65 37.17 3.68 32.77
N GLU A 66 38.35 4.16 32.39
CA GLU A 66 38.66 4.66 31.04
C GLU A 66 38.33 3.63 29.94
N PHE A 67 38.58 2.34 30.19
CA PHE A 67 38.34 1.28 29.21
C PHE A 67 36.87 0.83 29.16
N ARG A 68 36.10 1.05 30.23
CA ARG A 68 34.64 0.84 30.21
C ARG A 68 33.94 1.83 29.28
N ASN A 69 34.47 3.05 29.20
CA ASN A 69 33.90 4.10 28.35
C ASN A 69 34.06 3.74 26.87
N TYR A 70 35.15 3.06 26.48
CA TYR A 70 35.30 2.51 25.12
C TYR A 70 34.31 1.37 24.83
N TYR A 71 34.02 0.52 25.81
CA TYR A 71 32.98 -0.52 25.66
C TYR A 71 31.60 0.11 25.49
N THR A 72 31.27 1.10 26.32
CA THR A 72 30.01 1.86 26.24
C THR A 72 29.89 2.60 24.90
N ALA A 73 31.00 3.15 24.39
CA ALA A 73 31.03 3.72 23.04
C ALA A 73 30.66 2.65 21.99
N LEU A 74 31.24 1.45 22.06
CA LEU A 74 30.90 0.36 21.13
C LEU A 74 29.42 -0.07 21.22
N GLU A 75 28.85 -0.07 22.42
CA GLU A 75 27.41 -0.28 22.64
C GLU A 75 26.55 0.78 21.92
N ILE A 76 26.96 2.06 21.99
CA ILE A 76 26.26 3.14 21.28
C ILE A 76 26.43 3.01 19.76
N PHE A 77 27.61 2.60 19.27
CA PHE A 77 27.83 2.36 17.84
C PHE A 77 27.03 1.17 17.29
N SER A 78 26.74 0.17 18.12
CA SER A 78 25.95 -0.99 17.68
C SER A 78 24.45 -0.65 17.59
N TYR A 79 23.85 -0.16 18.68
CA TYR A 79 22.39 0.01 18.75
C TYR A 79 21.92 1.38 19.26
N GLY A 80 22.83 2.33 19.51
CA GLY A 80 22.52 3.68 19.97
C GLY A 80 22.37 4.70 18.84
N THR A 81 22.33 5.96 19.24
CA THR A 81 22.26 7.14 18.36
C THR A 81 23.33 8.16 18.74
N LEU A 82 23.55 9.13 17.85
CA LEU A 82 24.46 10.25 18.12
C LEU A 82 24.03 11.08 19.35
N ALA A 83 22.72 11.23 19.59
CA ALA A 83 22.21 11.89 20.78
C ALA A 83 22.60 11.12 22.06
N ASP A 84 22.53 9.79 22.04
CA ASP A 84 22.95 8.96 23.18
C ASP A 84 24.44 9.16 23.51
N TYR A 85 25.26 9.34 22.48
CA TYR A 85 26.69 9.61 22.63
C TYR A 85 26.97 10.97 23.29
N GLN A 86 26.21 12.01 22.94
CA GLN A 86 26.38 13.33 23.55
C GLN A 86 25.89 13.39 25.00
N ASN A 87 24.87 12.60 25.33
CA ASN A 87 24.27 12.58 26.66
C ASN A 87 25.03 11.70 27.65
N ALA A 88 25.84 10.75 27.18
CA ALA A 88 26.58 9.84 28.04
C ALA A 88 27.85 10.50 28.62
N PRO A 89 28.03 10.48 29.96
CA PRO A 89 29.18 11.11 30.60
C PRO A 89 30.48 10.30 30.36
N ASN A 90 31.62 11.00 30.34
CA ASN A 90 32.97 10.42 30.35
C ASN A 90 33.36 9.59 29.10
N LEU A 91 32.64 9.71 27.98
CA LEU A 91 33.03 9.05 26.74
C LEU A 91 34.31 9.65 26.10
N PRO A 92 35.10 8.83 25.40
CA PRO A 92 36.30 9.31 24.70
C PRO A 92 35.95 10.32 23.60
N THR A 93 36.88 11.19 23.22
CA THR A 93 36.65 12.11 22.11
C THR A 93 36.61 11.36 20.77
N LEU A 94 35.53 11.52 20.00
CA LEU A 94 35.39 10.88 18.68
C LEU A 94 36.35 11.47 17.66
N THR A 95 36.91 10.60 16.82
CA THR A 95 37.57 11.04 15.59
C THR A 95 36.52 11.52 14.57
N PRO A 96 36.89 12.39 13.61
CA PRO A 96 35.95 12.83 12.57
C PRO A 96 35.34 11.67 11.78
N GLN A 97 36.11 10.60 11.58
CA GLN A 97 35.66 9.37 10.89
C GLN A 97 34.60 8.62 11.72
N GLN A 98 34.79 8.51 13.04
CA GLN A 98 33.83 7.87 13.93
C GLN A 98 32.55 8.69 14.04
N GLN A 99 32.66 10.01 14.16
CA GLN A 99 31.50 10.90 14.20
C GLN A 99 30.67 10.78 12.93
N HIS A 100 31.31 10.81 11.76
CA HIS A 100 30.64 10.63 10.47
C HIS A 100 30.00 9.24 10.33
N LYS A 101 30.62 8.20 10.86
CA LYS A 101 29.98 6.88 10.88
C LYS A 101 28.77 6.86 11.81
N LEU A 102 28.84 7.49 12.98
CA LEU A 102 27.74 7.53 13.93
C LEU A 102 26.56 8.34 13.39
N THR A 103 26.79 9.42 12.62
CA THR A 103 25.73 10.14 11.91
C THR A 103 25.05 9.23 10.88
N LEU A 104 25.82 8.49 10.07
CA LEU A 104 25.27 7.51 9.13
C LEU A 104 24.44 6.42 9.84
N LEU A 105 24.96 5.82 10.91
CA LEU A 105 24.24 4.80 11.67
C LEU A 105 22.98 5.36 12.35
N THR A 106 23.01 6.61 12.79
CA THR A 106 21.82 7.31 13.31
C THR A 106 20.79 7.54 12.20
N LEU A 107 21.23 7.91 10.99
CA LEU A 107 20.34 8.01 9.84
C LEU A 107 19.65 6.68 9.52
N LEU A 108 20.37 5.54 9.54
CA LEU A 108 19.73 4.21 9.36
C LEU A 108 18.69 3.93 10.43
N SER A 109 18.94 4.37 11.66
CA SER A 109 17.98 4.24 12.76
C SER A 109 16.69 5.00 12.48
N LEU A 110 16.82 6.28 12.14
CA LEU A 110 15.69 7.16 11.85
C LEU A 110 14.91 6.68 10.63
N ALA A 111 15.62 6.12 9.65
CA ALA A 111 15.04 5.54 8.45
C ALA A 111 14.19 4.30 8.72
N SER A 112 14.45 3.57 9.82
CA SER A 112 13.66 2.41 10.23
C SER A 112 12.38 2.78 10.99
N GLU A 113 12.25 4.03 11.45
CA GLU A 113 11.09 4.48 12.20
C GLU A 113 10.02 5.07 11.26
N PRO A 114 8.72 4.91 11.57
CA PRO A 114 7.63 5.39 10.71
C PRO A 114 7.39 6.90 10.76
N HIS A 115 8.43 7.71 10.99
CA HIS A 115 8.34 9.16 11.11
C HIS A 115 8.57 9.87 9.76
N PRO A 116 7.88 11.01 9.50
CA PRO A 116 8.13 11.80 8.31
C PRO A 116 9.53 12.42 8.37
N LEU A 117 10.43 11.96 7.49
CA LEU A 117 11.81 12.40 7.41
C LEU A 117 11.93 13.75 6.69
N THR A 118 11.51 14.80 7.38
CA THR A 118 11.66 16.19 6.93
C THR A 118 13.12 16.63 7.06
N TYR A 119 13.55 17.57 6.21
CA TYR A 119 14.92 18.10 6.28
C TYR A 119 15.20 18.73 7.66
N ASP A 120 14.26 19.51 8.22
CA ASP A 120 14.44 20.14 9.53
C ASP A 120 14.60 19.12 10.66
N TYR A 121 13.83 18.03 10.62
CA TYR A 121 13.97 16.94 11.57
C TYR A 121 15.34 16.25 11.46
N LEU A 122 15.78 15.97 10.23
CA LEU A 122 17.07 15.31 10.00
C LEU A 122 18.27 16.21 10.33
N THR A 123 18.23 17.50 9.98
CA THR A 123 19.32 18.43 10.29
C THR A 123 19.48 18.65 11.79
N THR A 124 18.37 18.76 12.53
CA THR A 124 18.38 18.92 13.98
C THR A 124 18.85 17.67 14.71
N THR A 125 18.37 16.49 14.32
CA THR A 125 18.73 15.21 14.96
C THR A 125 20.16 14.75 14.64
N LEU A 126 20.66 15.04 13.43
CA LEU A 126 22.02 14.68 13.01
C LEU A 126 23.05 15.78 13.29
N TYR A 127 22.64 16.91 13.88
CA TYR A 127 23.48 18.08 14.18
C TYR A 127 24.26 18.56 12.94
N LEU A 128 23.54 18.76 11.83
CA LEU A 128 24.12 19.23 10.57
C LEU A 128 23.92 20.73 10.39
N ASP A 129 24.96 21.41 9.89
CA ASP A 129 24.96 22.87 9.72
C ASP A 129 24.09 23.36 8.56
N SER A 130 23.85 22.51 7.54
CA SER A 130 23.14 22.92 6.33
C SER A 130 22.39 21.78 5.65
N ALA A 131 21.36 22.13 4.88
CA ALA A 131 20.65 21.19 4.01
C ALA A 131 21.58 20.54 2.97
N ALA A 132 22.58 21.27 2.45
CA ALA A 132 23.56 20.72 1.52
C ALA A 132 24.42 19.61 2.15
N ALA A 133 24.79 19.76 3.42
CA ALA A 133 25.50 18.72 4.17
C ALA A 133 24.64 17.46 4.35
N LEU A 134 23.33 17.63 4.60
CA LEU A 134 22.39 16.52 4.67
C LEU A 134 22.28 15.78 3.31
N GLU A 135 22.16 16.52 2.21
CA GLU A 135 22.07 15.92 0.87
C GLU A 135 23.34 15.16 0.50
N ALA A 136 24.52 15.69 0.84
CA ALA A 136 25.79 15.01 0.66
C ALA A 136 25.86 13.70 1.46
N LEU A 137 25.43 13.73 2.73
CA LEU A 137 25.42 12.56 3.61
C LEU A 137 24.44 11.48 3.10
N ILE A 138 23.23 11.86 2.68
CA ILE A 138 22.26 10.93 2.10
C ILE A 138 22.79 10.32 0.80
N THR A 139 23.42 11.15 -0.04
CA THR A 139 24.03 10.69 -1.29
C THR A 139 25.14 9.67 -1.02
N GLU A 140 25.99 9.93 -0.03
CA GLU A 140 27.00 8.98 0.42
C GLU A 140 26.39 7.68 0.97
N ALA A 141 25.31 7.78 1.75
CA ALA A 141 24.58 6.61 2.27
C ALA A 141 23.97 5.77 1.14
N ILE A 142 23.51 6.39 0.06
CA ILE A 142 23.03 5.71 -1.15
C ILE A 142 24.20 5.01 -1.87
N TYR A 143 25.32 5.70 -2.08
CA TYR A 143 26.49 5.12 -2.78
C TYR A 143 27.16 3.99 -2.01
N SER A 144 27.13 4.04 -0.68
CA SER A 144 27.61 2.97 0.19
C SER A 144 26.63 1.80 0.32
N GLY A 145 25.44 1.90 -0.29
CA GLY A 145 24.42 0.87 -0.28
C GLY A 145 23.73 0.70 1.08
N LEU A 146 23.75 1.73 1.93
CA LEU A 146 23.13 1.72 3.25
C LEU A 146 21.63 1.97 3.18
N ILE A 147 21.20 2.86 2.28
CA ILE A 147 19.79 3.21 2.09
C ILE A 147 19.48 3.32 0.60
N THR A 148 18.23 3.04 0.25
CA THR A 148 17.66 3.40 -1.05
C THR A 148 16.66 4.52 -0.81
N ALA A 149 17.00 5.74 -1.22
CA ALA A 149 16.20 6.91 -0.93
C ALA A 149 16.10 7.86 -2.14
N ARG A 150 15.06 8.67 -2.15
CA ARG A 150 14.84 9.76 -3.11
C ARG A 150 14.68 11.07 -2.36
N LEU A 151 15.52 12.04 -2.70
CA LEU A 151 15.45 13.39 -2.14
C LEU A 151 14.38 14.20 -2.87
N SER A 152 13.53 14.90 -2.13
CA SER A 152 12.50 15.80 -2.67
C SER A 152 12.63 17.20 -2.07
N PRO A 153 13.67 17.97 -2.47
CA PRO A 153 13.94 19.30 -1.93
C PRO A 153 12.88 20.34 -2.34
N THR A 154 12.12 20.09 -3.40
CA THR A 154 11.05 20.96 -3.90
C THR A 154 9.70 20.73 -3.22
N SER A 155 9.59 19.68 -2.40
CA SER A 155 8.39 19.44 -1.60
C SER A 155 8.23 20.51 -0.52
N SER A 156 6.99 20.82 -0.13
CA SER A 156 6.68 21.70 1.00
C SER A 156 5.90 20.91 2.06
N PRO A 157 6.53 20.48 3.16
CA PRO A 157 7.94 20.66 3.53
C PRO A 157 8.91 19.75 2.73
N PRO A 158 10.21 20.08 2.67
CA PRO A 158 11.22 19.25 2.00
C PRO A 158 11.41 17.93 2.76
N ILE A 159 11.30 16.81 2.03
CA ILE A 159 11.22 15.47 2.60
C ILE A 159 12.18 14.53 1.87
N VAL A 160 12.70 13.55 2.61
CA VAL A 160 13.47 12.43 2.09
C VAL A 160 12.58 11.18 2.12
N HIS A 161 12.35 10.58 0.96
CA HIS A 161 11.61 9.33 0.86
C HIS A 161 12.58 8.16 0.89
N ILE A 162 12.50 7.34 1.93
CA ILE A 162 13.32 6.13 2.05
C ILE A 162 12.47 4.93 1.64
N THR A 163 12.93 4.21 0.61
CA THR A 163 12.27 3.03 0.06
C THR A 163 12.74 1.75 0.76
N SER A 164 14.03 1.68 1.09
CA SER A 164 14.63 0.51 1.74
C SER A 164 15.85 0.91 2.56
N VAL A 165 16.10 0.17 3.63
CA VAL A 165 17.25 0.34 4.53
C VAL A 165 18.00 -0.99 4.58
N ALA A 166 19.32 -0.95 4.44
CA ALA A 166 20.15 -2.14 4.54
C ALA A 166 20.15 -2.66 5.99
N PRO A 167 20.09 -3.99 6.21
CA PRO A 167 20.09 -4.61 7.53
C PRO A 167 21.50 -4.65 8.14
N LEU A 168 22.14 -3.48 8.21
CA LEU A 168 23.55 -3.32 8.62
C LEU A 168 23.71 -2.77 10.04
N ARG A 169 22.59 -2.56 10.73
CA ARG A 169 22.56 -2.04 12.09
C ARG A 169 22.34 -3.17 13.08
N ASP A 170 23.04 -3.13 14.20
CA ASP A 170 22.98 -4.19 15.20
C ASP A 170 21.66 -4.17 15.98
N LEU A 171 21.27 -5.35 16.44
CA LEU A 171 20.10 -5.51 17.29
C LEU A 171 20.49 -5.39 18.76
N ARG A 172 19.72 -4.59 19.51
CA ARG A 172 19.84 -4.53 20.97
C ARG A 172 19.54 -5.91 21.57
N PRO A 173 20.26 -6.37 22.62
CA PRO A 173 19.86 -7.56 23.35
C PRO A 173 18.41 -7.42 23.84
N ASN A 174 17.60 -8.47 23.62
CA ASN A 174 16.17 -8.55 23.94
C ASN A 174 15.20 -7.76 23.03
N SER A 175 15.58 -7.35 21.82
CA SER A 175 14.66 -6.72 20.85
C SER A 175 13.73 -7.69 20.11
N LEU A 176 14.04 -9.00 20.12
CA LEU A 176 13.25 -10.02 19.41
C LEU A 176 11.75 -10.06 19.76
N PRO A 177 11.32 -9.96 21.03
CA PRO A 177 9.90 -9.96 21.37
C PRO A 177 9.13 -8.78 20.78
N GLU A 178 9.77 -7.60 20.67
CA GLU A 178 9.15 -6.41 20.06
C GLU A 178 8.95 -6.61 18.55
N ILE A 179 9.96 -7.14 17.87
CA ILE A 179 9.89 -7.47 16.44
C ILE A 179 8.76 -8.48 16.18
N LEU A 180 8.69 -9.54 17.00
CA LEU A 180 7.64 -10.55 16.91
C LEU A 180 6.24 -9.94 17.08
N LYS A 181 6.07 -9.05 18.05
CA LYS A 181 4.81 -8.35 18.29
C LYS A 181 4.38 -7.52 17.08
N VAL A 182 5.30 -6.79 16.45
CA VAL A 182 4.99 -5.99 15.24
C VAL A 182 4.56 -6.89 14.09
N LEU A 183 5.24 -8.02 13.87
CA LEU A 183 4.88 -8.99 12.83
C LEU A 183 3.50 -9.62 13.07
N GLN A 184 3.18 -9.98 14.31
CA GLN A 184 1.87 -10.51 14.68
C GLN A 184 0.73 -9.51 14.45
N VAL A 185 0.96 -8.22 14.76
CA VAL A 185 -0.02 -7.16 14.48
C VAL A 185 -0.21 -6.99 12.98
N TRP A 186 0.86 -7.09 12.19
CA TRP A 186 0.78 -7.01 10.74
C TRP A 186 0.04 -8.21 10.13
N GLU A 187 0.33 -9.42 10.57
CA GLU A 187 -0.37 -10.65 10.18
C GLU A 187 -1.88 -10.55 10.49
N SER A 188 -2.22 -10.14 11.71
CA SER A 188 -3.62 -9.95 12.13
C SER A 188 -4.35 -8.93 11.25
N ARG A 189 -3.68 -7.82 10.88
CA ARG A 189 -4.23 -6.82 9.95
C ARG A 189 -4.45 -7.39 8.56
N CYS A 190 -3.50 -8.14 8.02
CA CYS A 190 -3.65 -8.80 6.71
C CYS A 190 -4.81 -9.80 6.73
N SER A 191 -4.92 -10.62 7.77
CA SER A 191 -6.04 -11.56 7.94
C SER A 191 -7.39 -10.85 8.02
N SER A 192 -7.48 -9.75 8.78
CA SER A 192 -8.70 -8.94 8.86
C SER A 192 -9.11 -8.37 7.49
N VAL A 193 -8.16 -7.80 6.74
CA VAL A 193 -8.44 -7.22 5.42
C VAL A 193 -8.90 -8.29 4.43
N VAL A 194 -8.29 -9.47 4.45
CA VAL A 194 -8.73 -10.60 3.62
C VAL A 194 -10.16 -11.01 4.00
N GLY A 195 -10.45 -11.15 5.29
CA GLY A 195 -11.80 -11.48 5.76
C GLY A 195 -12.85 -10.42 5.38
N ASP A 196 -12.50 -9.14 5.45
CA ASP A 196 -13.37 -8.04 5.03
C ASP A 196 -13.67 -8.08 3.52
N ILE A 197 -12.67 -8.39 2.69
CA ILE A 197 -12.83 -8.54 1.24
C ILE A 197 -13.72 -9.75 0.92
N GLU A 198 -13.52 -10.88 1.59
CA GLU A 198 -14.35 -12.07 1.43
C GLU A 198 -15.81 -11.79 1.82
N ALA A 199 -16.05 -11.06 2.91
CA ALA A 199 -17.38 -10.64 3.34
C ALA A 199 -18.05 -9.70 2.32
N GLN A 200 -17.29 -8.76 1.75
CA GLN A 200 -17.79 -7.88 0.68
C GLN A 200 -18.16 -8.67 -0.58
N ILE A 201 -17.34 -9.63 -1.00
CA ILE A 201 -17.63 -10.51 -2.14
C ILE A 201 -18.91 -11.32 -1.89
N ALA A 202 -19.07 -11.89 -0.70
CA ALA A 202 -20.28 -12.61 -0.32
C ALA A 202 -21.51 -11.70 -0.32
N GLY A 203 -21.38 -10.46 0.17
CA GLY A 203 -22.41 -9.43 0.12
C GLY A 203 -22.86 -9.10 -1.31
N ILE A 204 -21.91 -8.90 -2.23
CA ILE A 204 -22.19 -8.63 -3.65
C ILE A 204 -22.90 -9.82 -4.29
N ARG A 205 -22.41 -11.05 -4.06
CA ARG A 205 -23.02 -12.28 -4.59
C ARG A 205 -24.46 -12.45 -4.10
N ASN A 206 -24.71 -12.25 -2.80
CA ASN A 206 -26.05 -12.34 -2.23
C ASN A 206 -26.98 -11.25 -2.78
N ASN A 207 -26.49 -10.03 -2.96
CA ASN A 207 -27.28 -8.94 -3.54
C ASN A 207 -27.57 -9.19 -5.02
N ALA A 208 -26.62 -9.76 -5.79
CA ALA A 208 -26.84 -10.18 -7.17
C ALA A 208 -27.91 -11.29 -7.26
N ALA A 209 -27.82 -12.31 -6.41
CA ALA A 209 -28.83 -13.38 -6.34
C ALA A 209 -30.23 -12.84 -6.00
N LYS A 210 -30.33 -11.91 -5.04
CA LYS A 210 -31.59 -11.24 -4.69
C LYS A 210 -32.15 -10.41 -5.85
N ARG A 211 -31.29 -9.73 -6.63
CA ARG A 211 -31.70 -8.98 -7.83
C ARG A 211 -32.23 -9.91 -8.91
N LYS A 212 -31.50 -10.98 -9.24
CA LYS A 212 -31.93 -12.00 -10.20
C LYS A 212 -33.28 -12.61 -9.81
N ALA A 213 -33.46 -12.99 -8.54
CA ALA A 213 -34.72 -13.54 -8.04
C ALA A 213 -35.89 -12.52 -8.05
N ARG A 214 -35.62 -11.22 -7.99
CA ARG A 214 -36.63 -10.16 -8.13
C ARG A 214 -36.98 -9.92 -9.60
N GLU A 215 -36.00 -9.97 -10.49
CA GLU A 215 -36.20 -9.88 -11.95
C GLU A 215 -37.02 -11.07 -12.44
N MET A 216 -36.67 -12.31 -12.06
CA MET A 216 -37.45 -13.50 -12.42
C MET A 216 -38.92 -13.39 -11.96
N ARG A 217 -39.16 -12.99 -10.71
CA ARG A 217 -40.55 -12.78 -10.21
C ARG A 217 -41.28 -11.67 -10.95
N ARG A 218 -40.59 -10.62 -11.39
CA ARG A 218 -41.20 -9.56 -12.21
C ARG A 218 -41.53 -10.08 -13.61
N GLN A 219 -40.62 -10.84 -14.20
CA GLN A 219 -40.81 -11.44 -15.52
C GLN A 219 -42.01 -12.40 -15.50
N GLU A 220 -42.12 -13.27 -14.49
CA GLU A 220 -43.27 -14.17 -14.33
C GLU A 220 -44.61 -13.42 -14.23
N VAL A 221 -44.65 -12.29 -13.51
CA VAL A 221 -45.85 -11.43 -13.46
C VAL A 221 -46.15 -10.77 -14.80
N VAL A 222 -45.12 -10.37 -15.56
CA VAL A 222 -45.30 -9.82 -16.91
C VAL A 222 -45.79 -10.91 -17.87
N ASP A 223 -45.15 -12.07 -17.88
CA ASP A 223 -45.49 -13.20 -18.77
C ASP A 223 -46.93 -13.67 -18.51
N THR A 224 -47.34 -13.82 -17.24
CA THR A 224 -48.73 -14.16 -16.90
C THR A 224 -49.73 -13.09 -17.35
N ALA A 225 -49.39 -11.80 -17.26
CA ALA A 225 -50.24 -10.72 -17.75
C ALA A 225 -50.36 -10.70 -19.28
N VAL A 226 -49.27 -10.99 -20.02
CA VAL A 226 -49.28 -11.09 -21.48
C VAL A 226 -50.13 -12.28 -21.94
N LEU A 227 -49.92 -13.47 -21.35
CA LEU A 227 -50.70 -14.68 -21.67
C LEU A 227 -52.20 -14.52 -21.35
N SER A 228 -52.55 -13.75 -20.32
CA SER A 228 -53.94 -13.47 -19.96
C SER A 228 -54.63 -12.50 -20.94
N ASN A 229 -53.88 -11.59 -21.55
CA ASN A 229 -54.40 -10.59 -22.47
C ASN A 229 -54.64 -11.14 -23.89
N ASP A 230 -53.86 -12.15 -24.32
CA ASP A 230 -54.05 -12.84 -25.60
C ASP A 230 -55.25 -13.83 -25.59
N GLY A 231 -55.88 -14.07 -24.44
CA GLY A 231 -57.09 -14.90 -24.29
C GLY A 231 -58.42 -14.20 -24.56
N THR A 232 -58.41 -12.90 -24.91
CA THR A 232 -59.62 -12.13 -25.23
C THR A 232 -59.61 -11.60 -26.66
N GLY A 233 -59.55 -12.53 -27.61
CA GLY A 233 -59.84 -12.30 -29.02
C GLY A 233 -61.01 -13.17 -29.49
N ASP A 234 -62.19 -12.53 -29.62
CA ASP A 234 -63.38 -12.94 -30.38
C ASP A 234 -64.38 -13.96 -29.75
N VAL A 235 -65.55 -13.47 -29.30
CA VAL A 235 -66.89 -13.78 -29.85
C VAL A 235 -67.89 -12.69 -29.41
N GLY A 236 -68.52 -12.00 -30.38
CA GLY A 236 -69.96 -11.67 -30.27
C GLY A 236 -70.38 -10.20 -30.17
N ASN A 237 -70.43 -9.50 -31.31
CA ASN A 237 -71.19 -8.26 -31.49
C ASN A 237 -72.69 -8.54 -31.77
N ALA A 238 -73.55 -7.80 -31.07
CA ALA A 238 -74.89 -7.31 -31.42
C ALA A 238 -76.09 -8.25 -31.77
N ALA A 239 -77.21 -7.87 -31.14
CA ALA A 239 -78.60 -7.87 -31.62
C ALA A 239 -79.54 -9.05 -31.31
N GLY A 240 -80.74 -8.73 -30.82
CA GLY A 240 -81.94 -9.56 -30.96
C GLY A 240 -82.76 -9.75 -29.68
N GLY A 241 -83.90 -9.07 -29.58
CA GLY A 241 -84.82 -9.13 -28.44
C GLY A 241 -85.63 -10.43 -28.30
N GLY A 242 -86.35 -10.53 -27.19
CA GLY A 242 -87.32 -11.60 -26.96
C GLY A 242 -87.95 -11.51 -25.58
N ALA A 243 -89.19 -11.03 -25.53
CA ALA A 243 -90.04 -10.96 -24.36
C ALA A 243 -90.36 -12.35 -23.78
N GLY A 244 -90.50 -12.43 -22.47
CA GLY A 244 -91.01 -13.60 -21.76
C GLY A 244 -91.40 -13.24 -20.33
N ALA A 245 -92.69 -13.05 -20.11
CA ALA A 245 -93.32 -12.67 -18.85
C ALA A 245 -93.38 -13.84 -17.85
N GLY A 246 -93.49 -13.51 -16.55
CA GLY A 246 -94.12 -14.39 -15.56
C GLY A 246 -93.46 -14.45 -14.18
N THR A 247 -93.94 -13.59 -13.25
CA THR A 247 -94.38 -13.88 -11.86
C THR A 247 -93.66 -14.98 -11.04
N GLY A 248 -93.26 -14.82 -9.78
CA GLY A 248 -93.55 -13.79 -8.77
C GLY A 248 -92.96 -14.14 -7.39
N VAL A 249 -92.89 -13.09 -6.54
CA VAL A 249 -93.06 -13.05 -5.06
C VAL A 249 -92.03 -13.70 -4.10
N GLY A 250 -91.53 -12.86 -3.19
CA GLY A 250 -91.19 -13.18 -1.78
C GLY A 250 -89.75 -12.83 -1.36
N SER A 251 -89.44 -11.61 -0.90
CA SER A 251 -89.56 -11.08 0.48
C SER A 251 -88.31 -11.27 1.37
N GLY A 252 -87.85 -10.16 1.98
CA GLY A 252 -86.94 -10.09 3.13
C GLY A 252 -85.58 -9.42 2.81
N ALA A 253 -85.40 -8.10 2.85
CA ALA A 253 -85.41 -7.14 3.96
C ALA A 253 -84.12 -7.12 4.82
N THR A 254 -83.60 -5.90 4.99
CA THR A 254 -82.60 -5.38 5.96
C THR A 254 -81.12 -5.56 5.57
N GLY A 255 -80.23 -4.55 5.61
CA GLY A 255 -80.32 -3.14 6.00
C GLY A 255 -78.91 -2.51 6.06
N GLY A 256 -78.83 -1.16 6.02
CA GLY A 256 -77.68 -0.35 6.47
C GLY A 256 -76.71 0.11 5.37
N ALA A 257 -76.86 1.30 4.77
CA ALA A 257 -76.46 2.64 5.26
C ALA A 257 -74.95 2.96 5.07
N GLY A 258 -74.64 4.01 4.30
CA GLY A 258 -73.26 4.51 4.18
C GLY A 258 -73.02 5.50 3.05
N ARG A 259 -73.56 6.71 3.20
CA ARG A 259 -73.57 7.84 2.26
C ARG A 259 -72.18 8.47 2.06
N MET A 260 -71.87 8.85 0.82
CA MET A 260 -70.71 9.66 0.42
C MET A 260 -70.78 11.09 0.98
N THR A 261 -69.64 11.65 1.41
CA THR A 261 -69.42 13.10 1.43
C THR A 261 -68.01 13.46 0.97
N ARG A 262 -67.98 14.47 0.11
CA ARG A 262 -66.84 15.09 -0.56
C ARG A 262 -66.21 16.16 0.34
N SER A 263 -64.90 16.39 0.20
CA SER A 263 -64.23 17.68 0.44
C SER A 263 -62.95 17.70 -0.41
N SER A 264 -62.90 18.41 -1.53
CA SER A 264 -62.59 19.84 -1.67
C SER A 264 -61.26 20.24 -1.01
N ILE A 265 -60.19 20.30 -1.81
CA ILE A 265 -59.16 21.34 -1.72
C ILE A 265 -58.87 21.79 -3.15
N MET A 266 -59.29 23.02 -3.46
CA MET A 266 -58.79 23.80 -4.57
C MET A 266 -57.53 24.53 -4.11
N ARG A 267 -56.48 24.52 -4.92
CA ARG A 267 -55.47 25.58 -4.93
C ARG A 267 -55.10 25.85 -6.38
N GLY A 268 -55.43 27.05 -6.83
CA GLY A 268 -55.27 27.51 -8.21
C GLY A 268 -53.85 27.95 -8.56
N GLY A 269 -53.69 28.30 -9.83
CA GLY A 269 -52.50 28.94 -10.40
C GLY A 269 -52.51 28.83 -11.92
N SER A 270 -52.96 29.88 -12.59
CA SER A 270 -53.02 30.05 -14.06
C SER A 270 -51.68 30.53 -14.65
N GLY A 271 -51.45 30.18 -15.92
CA GLY A 271 -50.53 30.83 -16.88
C GLY A 271 -49.10 30.27 -16.86
N ASP A 272 -48.38 30.06 -17.97
CA ASP A 272 -48.62 30.27 -19.40
C ASP A 272 -47.44 29.58 -20.16
N GLU A 273 -47.59 29.41 -21.47
CA GLU A 273 -46.55 29.22 -22.51
C GLU A 273 -45.95 27.82 -22.80
N ASN A 274 -46.57 27.18 -23.79
CA ASN A 274 -45.96 26.89 -25.11
C ASN A 274 -44.56 26.24 -25.15
N ARG A 275 -44.52 24.92 -25.40
CA ARG A 275 -43.50 24.30 -26.26
C ARG A 275 -43.98 22.95 -26.82
N LYS A 276 -44.39 23.01 -28.08
CA LYS A 276 -44.70 21.88 -28.96
C LYS A 276 -43.37 21.19 -29.31
N SER A 277 -43.15 19.96 -28.88
CA SER A 277 -42.13 19.08 -29.46
C SER A 277 -42.73 17.70 -29.71
N LYS A 278 -43.10 17.46 -30.97
CA LYS A 278 -43.43 16.15 -31.52
C LYS A 278 -42.10 15.40 -31.70
N GLY A 279 -41.84 14.43 -30.84
CA GLY A 279 -40.75 13.45 -31.01
C GLY A 279 -41.34 12.05 -30.96
N THR A 280 -41.79 11.56 -32.10
CA THR A 280 -42.12 10.14 -32.34
C THR A 280 -40.80 9.35 -32.33
N GLY A 281 -40.57 8.55 -31.29
CA GLY A 281 -39.45 7.62 -31.22
C GLY A 281 -39.97 6.21 -30.99
N ASN A 282 -40.03 5.41 -32.04
CA ASN A 282 -40.17 3.96 -31.94
C ASN A 282 -38.98 3.41 -31.15
N LYS A 283 -39.22 2.90 -29.94
CA LYS A 283 -38.30 1.94 -29.31
C LYS A 283 -38.59 0.58 -29.95
N ARG A 284 -37.60 0.05 -30.65
CA ARG A 284 -37.54 -1.37 -31.00
C ARG A 284 -36.94 -2.07 -29.78
N ASP A 285 -37.68 -3.03 -29.25
CA ASP A 285 -37.22 -3.97 -28.24
C ASP A 285 -36.02 -4.74 -28.79
N LEU A 286 -34.94 -4.78 -28.02
CA LEU A 286 -33.78 -5.61 -28.25
C LEU A 286 -33.91 -6.82 -27.33
N ASP A 287 -34.39 -7.92 -27.89
CA ASP A 287 -34.25 -9.26 -27.29
C ASP A 287 -32.76 -9.63 -27.32
N GLU A 288 -32.08 -9.52 -26.17
CA GLU A 288 -30.82 -10.22 -25.94
C GLU A 288 -31.15 -11.65 -25.48
N GLN A 289 -31.27 -12.56 -26.44
CA GLN A 289 -31.15 -14.00 -26.19
C GLN A 289 -29.69 -14.26 -25.79
N GLN A 290 -29.48 -14.48 -24.50
CA GLN A 290 -28.20 -14.91 -23.95
C GLN A 290 -28.18 -16.44 -24.04
N GLU A 291 -27.40 -16.95 -25.00
CA GLU A 291 -27.15 -18.37 -25.21
C GLU A 291 -26.52 -18.97 -23.94
N ASP A 292 -27.11 -20.07 -23.47
CA ASP A 292 -26.62 -20.86 -22.36
C ASP A 292 -25.28 -21.52 -22.75
N GLU A 293 -24.18 -21.05 -22.18
CA GLU A 293 -22.91 -21.80 -22.21
C GLU A 293 -23.00 -23.00 -21.27
N GLU A 294 -23.12 -24.19 -21.86
CA GLU A 294 -22.88 -25.49 -21.24
C GLU A 294 -21.48 -25.52 -20.58
N VAL A 295 -21.46 -25.43 -19.25
CA VAL A 295 -20.28 -25.75 -18.45
C VAL A 295 -20.06 -27.26 -18.52
N SER A 296 -19.18 -27.66 -19.45
CA SER A 296 -18.73 -29.04 -19.57
C SER A 296 -17.94 -29.47 -18.33
N GLN A 297 -18.51 -30.52 -17.74
CA GLN A 297 -18.07 -31.38 -16.66
C GLN A 297 -16.59 -31.80 -16.78
N TRP A 298 -15.89 -31.66 -15.65
CA TRP A 298 -14.52 -32.13 -15.43
C TRP A 298 -14.35 -33.61 -15.80
N GLY A 299 -13.59 -33.86 -16.88
CA GLY A 299 -13.07 -35.17 -17.23
C GLY A 299 -11.83 -35.51 -16.41
N GLN A 300 -12.03 -36.33 -15.39
CA GLN A 300 -10.99 -36.99 -14.62
C GLN A 300 -10.57 -38.25 -15.39
N GLN A 301 -9.34 -38.30 -15.92
CA GLN A 301 -8.74 -39.58 -16.31
C GLN A 301 -7.22 -39.59 -16.13
N THR A 302 -6.79 -40.60 -15.39
CA THR A 302 -5.45 -41.01 -15.01
C THR A 302 -4.82 -41.88 -16.10
N SER A 303 -3.50 -41.74 -16.36
CA SER A 303 -2.50 -42.85 -16.45
C SER A 303 -1.19 -42.41 -17.12
N GLU A 304 -0.11 -42.42 -16.31
CA GLU A 304 1.23 -43.04 -16.48
C GLU A 304 1.98 -43.11 -17.84
N GLU A 305 3.32 -42.91 -17.70
CA GLU A 305 4.48 -43.29 -18.57
C GLU A 305 4.71 -42.50 -19.88
N ASP A 306 5.91 -42.16 -20.37
CA ASP A 306 7.34 -42.22 -19.96
C ASP A 306 8.14 -41.32 -20.96
N GLY A 307 9.36 -40.90 -20.60
CA GLY A 307 10.51 -40.70 -21.51
C GLY A 307 10.60 -39.55 -22.54
N GLY A 308 11.42 -38.52 -22.24
CA GLY A 308 12.61 -38.21 -23.07
C GLY A 308 12.59 -37.13 -24.18
N VAL A 309 13.29 -36.03 -23.89
CA VAL A 309 14.23 -35.24 -24.75
C VAL A 309 13.71 -34.42 -25.96
N GLY A 310 13.85 -33.09 -25.85
CA GLY A 310 14.58 -32.31 -26.88
C GLY A 310 13.88 -31.12 -27.55
N VAL A 311 14.46 -29.93 -27.29
CA VAL A 311 14.63 -28.77 -28.21
C VAL A 311 13.45 -27.81 -28.44
N GLY A 312 13.67 -26.53 -28.13
CA GLY A 312 13.09 -25.40 -28.88
C GLY A 312 12.15 -24.47 -28.10
N LEU A 313 12.67 -23.66 -27.16
CA LEU A 313 11.90 -22.54 -26.62
C LEU A 313 11.90 -21.37 -27.61
N ALA A 314 10.79 -21.24 -28.33
CA ALA A 314 10.45 -20.06 -29.11
C ALA A 314 10.18 -18.86 -28.17
N LYS A 315 10.85 -17.73 -28.46
CA LYS A 315 10.54 -16.41 -27.92
C LYS A 315 9.15 -15.98 -28.42
N MET A 316 8.24 -15.68 -27.50
CA MET A 316 7.07 -14.84 -27.80
C MET A 316 7.53 -13.38 -27.91
N GLU A 317 7.55 -12.86 -29.12
CA GLU A 317 7.53 -11.42 -29.38
C GLU A 317 6.14 -10.89 -29.01
N VAL A 318 6.11 -9.90 -28.12
CA VAL A 318 4.92 -9.10 -27.83
C VAL A 318 4.86 -8.01 -28.90
N ASP A 319 3.92 -8.17 -29.83
CA ASP A 319 3.53 -7.19 -30.84
C ASP A 319 2.52 -6.21 -30.20
N GLU A 320 2.99 -5.03 -29.80
CA GLU A 320 2.12 -3.91 -29.42
C GLU A 320 1.84 -3.03 -30.66
N GLY A 321 0.71 -3.33 -31.29
CA GLY A 321 0.15 -2.55 -32.38
C GLY A 321 -0.30 -1.15 -31.94
N ALA A 322 0.32 -0.15 -32.58
CA ALA A 322 -0.29 1.05 -33.17
C ALA A 322 -1.48 1.72 -32.43
N GLY A 323 -1.15 2.62 -31.51
CA GLY A 323 -2.03 3.68 -31.02
C GLY A 323 -1.81 5.01 -31.74
N SER A 324 -2.84 5.46 -32.46
CA SER A 324 -3.30 6.85 -32.64
C SER A 324 -2.33 7.95 -33.10
N MET A 325 -2.65 8.49 -34.29
CA MET A 325 -2.31 9.82 -34.79
C MET A 325 -2.28 10.92 -33.71
N GLY A 326 -1.14 11.62 -33.62
CA GLY A 326 -0.98 12.89 -32.92
C GLY A 326 -0.09 13.82 -33.75
N LYS A 327 -0.64 14.98 -34.11
CA LYS A 327 -0.10 15.98 -35.04
C LYS A 327 1.35 16.43 -34.77
N SER A 328 2.07 16.57 -35.87
CA SER A 328 3.35 17.28 -36.05
C SER A 328 3.31 18.73 -35.52
N GLY A 329 4.45 19.18 -34.99
CA GLY A 329 4.62 20.49 -34.37
C GLY A 329 5.07 21.63 -35.28
N ASP A 330 5.25 22.79 -34.64
CA ASP A 330 6.16 23.91 -34.95
C ASP A 330 6.07 24.81 -33.70
N GLY A 331 7.13 25.27 -33.03
CA GLY A 331 8.19 26.14 -33.54
C GLY A 331 8.36 27.28 -32.52
N SER A 332 9.46 27.25 -31.78
CA SER A 332 9.81 28.19 -30.72
C SER A 332 10.03 29.63 -31.22
N ARG A 333 9.49 30.65 -30.53
CA ARG A 333 10.07 32.02 -30.49
C ARG A 333 9.85 32.67 -29.12
N THR A 334 10.85 32.58 -28.26
CA THR A 334 10.97 33.37 -27.02
C THR A 334 11.67 34.70 -27.29
N ALA A 335 11.06 35.80 -26.86
CA ALA A 335 11.56 37.17 -26.97
C ALA A 335 12.66 37.46 -25.93
N LYS A 336 13.76 38.09 -26.36
CA LYS A 336 14.79 38.66 -25.50
C LYS A 336 14.32 40.03 -24.99
N ARG A 337 14.24 40.19 -23.66
CA ARG A 337 14.11 41.48 -22.97
C ARG A 337 15.41 41.69 -22.18
N VAL A 338 16.23 42.66 -22.58
CA VAL A 338 17.41 43.14 -21.83
C VAL A 338 17.15 44.60 -21.47
N LEU A 339 17.26 44.91 -20.18
CA LEU A 339 17.18 46.23 -19.58
C LEU A 339 18.58 46.61 -19.08
N GLY A 340 19.03 47.84 -19.37
CA GLY A 340 19.81 48.62 -18.39
C GLY A 340 21.30 48.93 -18.67
N LYS A 341 21.55 50.24 -18.78
CA LYS A 341 22.70 51.04 -18.25
C LYS A 341 24.09 50.95 -18.92
N LYS A 342 24.41 52.02 -19.67
CA LYS A 342 25.62 52.88 -19.59
C LYS A 342 25.10 54.31 -19.82
N GLY A 343 25.44 55.35 -19.07
CA GLY A 343 26.73 55.79 -18.59
C GLY A 343 27.06 57.10 -19.31
N LEU A 344 26.69 58.23 -18.69
CA LEU A 344 27.25 59.60 -18.76
C LEU A 344 26.39 60.50 -17.87
#